data_AF-A0A2D6TIZ3-F1
#
_entry.id   AF-A0A2D6TIZ3-F1
#
_cell.length_a   1.000
_cell.length_b   1.000
_cell.length_c   1.000
_cell.angle_alpha   90.00
_cell.angle_beta   90.00
_cell.angle_gamma   90.00
#
_symmetry.space_group_name_H-M   'P 1'
#
loop_
_entity.id
_entity.type
_entity.pdbx_description
1 polymer ?
#
loop_
_entity_poly.entity_id
_entity_poly.type
_entity_poly.pdbx_seq_one_letter_code
_entity_poly.pdbx_strand_id
1 'polypeptide(L)'
;MLRENRKKDEKNRDFPSQRILKSRYFARLKQEYDKVRTKYPDLSAVIQRDELFLPDFIFSKKLSSLEAISKYLIENCKLSIKEASILLGRTNKNIWYAYNSSKKKSVSFAVKKARFVIPTAVLKNLDLSVLENIVIYLKEELELPYHEIADILKRDDRTVWSVYNKANKKKASKEKNQKKIDVEIKKYKEISDAYIQFYNLSKKFSANIILTELEKQIFVPVDIFSDRLGSFESIVKFLVENYNLSFSEISSLLDRSYSSIWNAYSSSREKSPSRFAPKLARSIPLSILRNKEFGILENIVAYLRDVCGMSYREISIVVARDERTVWTSYQKIKKKMGENEV
;
A
#
# COMPACT_ATOMS: atom_id res chain seq x y z
N MET A 1 30.10 -21.08 38.24
CA MET A 1 30.71 -20.35 37.10
C MET A 1 29.73 -20.39 35.94
N LEU A 2 29.56 -19.29 35.20
CA LEU A 2 28.58 -19.21 34.12
C LEU A 2 29.08 -19.93 32.86
N ARG A 3 28.20 -20.68 32.17
CA ARG A 3 28.41 -21.07 30.78
C ARG A 3 27.89 -19.96 29.89
N GLU A 4 28.69 -19.52 28.92
CA GLU A 4 28.43 -18.31 28.17
C GLU A 4 27.21 -18.42 27.24
N ASN A 5 26.40 -17.36 27.24
CA ASN A 5 25.27 -17.22 26.32
C ASN A 5 25.78 -16.97 24.90
N ARG A 6 25.85 -18.02 24.07
CA ARG A 6 25.89 -17.86 22.60
C ARG A 6 24.55 -17.32 22.10
N LYS A 7 24.35 -16.01 22.26
CA LYS A 7 23.31 -15.25 21.57
C LYS A 7 23.50 -15.42 20.07
N LYS A 8 22.53 -16.04 19.40
CA LYS A 8 22.42 -15.97 17.94
C LYS A 8 21.68 -14.70 17.56
N ASP A 9 22.42 -13.71 17.06
CA ASP A 9 21.85 -12.51 16.44
C ASP A 9 21.28 -12.83 15.05
N GLU A 10 20.10 -13.44 15.01
CA GLU A 10 19.32 -13.60 13.77
C GLU A 10 18.19 -12.56 13.73
N LYS A 11 18.44 -11.48 12.99
CA LYS A 11 17.53 -10.33 12.82
C LYS A 11 16.28 -10.72 12.03
N ASN A 12 15.23 -11.15 12.74
CA ASN A 12 13.93 -11.47 12.16
C ASN A 12 13.38 -10.28 11.34
N ARG A 13 13.01 -10.54 10.08
CA ARG A 13 12.15 -9.70 9.24
C ARG A 13 10.99 -10.57 8.71
N ASP A 14 9.83 -9.97 8.45
CA ASP A 14 8.61 -10.65 7.99
C ASP A 14 8.68 -11.08 6.51
N PHE A 15 9.58 -12.02 6.19
CA PHE A 15 9.81 -12.49 4.82
C PHE A 15 8.84 -13.61 4.38
N PRO A 16 8.36 -13.60 3.12
CA PRO A 16 7.58 -14.70 2.55
C PRO A 16 8.40 -15.99 2.44
N SER A 17 7.73 -17.14 2.46
CA SER A 17 8.40 -18.44 2.49
C SER A 17 9.16 -18.76 1.19
N GLN A 18 10.23 -19.55 1.29
CA GLN A 18 11.02 -19.97 0.13
C GLN A 18 10.20 -20.70 -0.96
N ARG A 19 9.05 -21.30 -0.62
CA ARG A 19 8.15 -21.96 -1.59
C ARG A 19 7.40 -20.93 -2.43
N ILE A 20 6.91 -19.84 -1.82
CA ILE A 20 6.27 -18.72 -2.53
C ILE A 20 7.28 -18.07 -3.48
N LEU A 21 8.50 -17.78 -2.97
CA LEU A 21 9.61 -17.19 -3.72
C LEU A 21 10.14 -18.05 -4.90
N LYS A 22 9.72 -19.33 -5.00
CA LYS A 22 10.07 -20.27 -6.07
C LYS A 22 8.90 -20.65 -6.98
N SER A 23 7.69 -20.13 -6.73
CA SER A 23 6.51 -20.43 -7.55
C SER A 23 6.66 -19.88 -8.99
N ARG A 24 6.05 -20.56 -9.97
CA ARG A 24 6.05 -20.10 -11.38
C ARG A 24 5.44 -18.69 -11.51
N TYR A 25 4.38 -18.42 -10.75
CA TYR A 25 3.75 -17.11 -10.61
C TYR A 25 4.76 -16.04 -10.16
N PHE A 26 5.45 -16.25 -9.04
CA PHE A 26 6.43 -15.31 -8.50
C PHE A 26 7.66 -15.16 -9.41
N ALA A 27 8.16 -16.24 -10.00
CA ALA A 27 9.29 -16.19 -10.93
C ALA A 27 8.96 -15.38 -12.19
N ARG A 28 7.75 -15.53 -12.74
CA ARG A 28 7.26 -14.75 -13.88
C ARG A 28 7.06 -13.29 -13.50
N LEU A 29 6.37 -13.00 -12.39
CA LEU A 29 6.20 -11.65 -11.85
C LEU A 29 7.56 -10.97 -11.66
N LYS A 30 8.55 -11.68 -11.09
CA LYS A 30 9.89 -11.15 -10.88
C LYS A 30 10.63 -10.90 -12.19
N GLN A 31 10.51 -11.79 -13.18
CA GLN A 31 11.13 -11.56 -14.50
C GLN A 31 10.48 -10.39 -15.26
N GLU A 32 9.16 -10.23 -15.18
CA GLU A 32 8.45 -9.08 -15.76
C GLU A 32 8.82 -7.78 -15.01
N TYR A 33 8.93 -7.82 -13.68
CA TYR A 33 9.41 -6.75 -12.80
C TYR A 33 10.87 -6.34 -13.07
N ASP A 34 11.78 -7.29 -13.29
CA ASP A 34 13.19 -7.04 -13.61
C ASP A 34 13.40 -6.60 -15.08
N LYS A 35 12.48 -6.94 -16.01
CA LYS A 35 12.45 -6.37 -17.38
C LYS A 35 11.92 -4.95 -17.39
N VAL A 36 10.89 -4.68 -16.60
CA VAL A 36 10.36 -3.34 -16.34
C VAL A 36 11.49 -2.51 -15.75
N ARG A 37 12.03 -2.87 -14.57
CA ARG A 37 13.18 -2.27 -13.83
C ARG A 37 14.16 -1.47 -14.67
N THR A 38 14.73 -2.08 -15.70
CA THR A 38 15.89 -1.57 -16.44
C THR A 38 15.56 -0.35 -17.30
N LYS A 39 14.28 -0.07 -17.56
CA LYS A 39 13.84 0.86 -18.61
C LYS A 39 13.33 2.23 -18.12
N TYR A 40 13.01 2.38 -16.83
CA TYR A 40 12.52 3.63 -16.21
C TYR A 40 12.86 3.64 -14.71
N PRO A 41 13.60 4.62 -14.17
CA PRO A 41 13.93 4.63 -12.74
C PRO A 41 12.74 4.82 -11.76
N ASP A 42 11.76 5.66 -12.12
CA ASP A 42 11.07 6.53 -11.15
C ASP A 42 9.68 6.09 -10.63
N LEU A 43 9.21 4.87 -10.94
CA LEU A 43 7.80 4.48 -10.78
C LEU A 43 7.51 3.57 -9.58
N SER A 44 8.53 3.12 -8.82
CA SER A 44 8.33 2.12 -7.75
C SER A 44 7.58 2.62 -6.51
N ALA A 45 7.56 3.93 -6.24
CA ALA A 45 6.86 4.50 -5.07
C ALA A 45 5.33 4.31 -5.13
N VAL A 46 4.77 4.15 -6.34
CA VAL A 46 3.32 3.95 -6.56
C VAL A 46 2.88 2.51 -6.23
N ILE A 47 3.79 1.54 -6.35
CA ILE A 47 3.46 0.10 -6.38
C ILE A 47 3.25 -0.50 -4.97
N GLN A 48 3.83 0.12 -3.92
CA GLN A 48 3.92 -0.49 -2.58
C GLN A 48 2.61 -0.80 -1.84
N ARG A 49 1.45 -0.27 -2.28
CA ARG A 49 0.20 -0.34 -1.49
C ARG A 49 -0.73 -1.51 -1.81
N ASP A 50 -0.48 -2.27 -2.88
CA ASP A 50 -1.53 -3.15 -3.47
C ASP A 50 -1.46 -4.63 -3.05
N GLU A 51 -0.44 -5.04 -2.28
CA GLU A 51 -0.23 -6.44 -1.84
C GLU A 51 -0.07 -6.57 -0.32
N LEU A 52 -1.20 -6.72 0.38
CA LEU A 52 -1.24 -7.13 1.79
C LEU A 52 -1.20 -8.66 1.88
N PHE A 53 -0.64 -9.19 2.97
CA PHE A 53 -0.51 -10.63 3.21
C PHE A 53 -1.43 -11.08 4.35
N LEU A 54 -2.16 -12.17 4.10
CA LEU A 54 -3.09 -12.80 5.03
C LEU A 54 -2.40 -14.01 5.69
N PRO A 55 -2.05 -13.96 6.98
CA PRO A 55 -1.34 -15.05 7.64
C PRO A 55 -2.28 -16.20 8.02
N ASP A 56 -1.77 -17.44 8.00
CA ASP A 56 -2.57 -18.65 8.19
C ASP A 56 -3.34 -18.71 9.53
N PHE A 57 -2.80 -18.07 10.56
CA PHE A 57 -3.42 -18.04 11.89
C PHE A 57 -4.80 -17.34 11.95
N ILE A 58 -5.20 -16.58 10.92
CA ILE A 58 -6.54 -15.96 10.88
C ILE A 58 -7.63 -16.99 10.57
N PHE A 59 -7.29 -18.07 9.86
CA PHE A 59 -8.26 -19.09 9.49
C PHE A 59 -8.55 -20.02 10.66
N SER A 60 -9.83 -20.28 10.90
CA SER A 60 -10.30 -21.11 12.02
C SER A 60 -11.56 -21.87 11.64
N LYS A 61 -11.88 -22.96 12.34
CA LYS A 61 -13.14 -23.70 12.15
C LYS A 61 -14.40 -22.87 12.50
N LYS A 62 -14.27 -21.79 13.28
CA LYS A 62 -15.40 -20.92 13.70
C LYS A 62 -15.74 -19.82 12.68
N LEU A 63 -14.75 -19.24 12.01
CA LEU A 63 -14.94 -18.17 11.02
C LEU A 63 -14.89 -18.73 9.59
N SER A 64 -15.82 -18.32 8.73
CA SER A 64 -15.63 -18.46 7.28
C SER A 64 -14.45 -17.59 6.81
N SER A 65 -13.90 -17.87 5.63
CA SER A 65 -12.68 -17.18 5.17
C SER A 65 -12.91 -15.67 4.99
N LEU A 66 -14.09 -15.24 4.52
CA LEU A 66 -14.43 -13.83 4.42
C LEU A 66 -14.61 -13.17 5.80
N GLU A 67 -15.21 -13.86 6.78
CA GLU A 67 -15.30 -13.34 8.16
C GLU A 67 -13.92 -13.18 8.80
N ALA A 68 -13.05 -14.19 8.66
CA ALA A 68 -11.68 -14.17 9.16
C ALA A 68 -10.86 -13.02 8.58
N ILE A 69 -10.89 -12.88 7.25
CA ILE A 69 -10.15 -11.85 6.53
C ILE A 69 -10.70 -10.46 6.81
N SER A 70 -12.03 -10.27 6.77
CA SER A 70 -12.65 -8.98 7.10
C SER A 70 -12.32 -8.53 8.52
N LYS A 71 -12.33 -9.46 9.49
CA LYS A 71 -11.96 -9.17 10.87
C LYS A 71 -10.50 -8.79 11.01
N TYR A 72 -9.59 -9.55 10.41
CA TYR A 72 -8.15 -9.29 10.48
C TYR A 72 -7.79 -7.94 9.86
N LEU A 73 -8.35 -7.62 8.69
CA LEU A 73 -8.11 -6.34 8.02
C LEU A 73 -8.60 -5.13 8.85
N ILE A 74 -9.74 -5.24 9.52
CA ILE A 74 -10.32 -4.11 10.28
C ILE A 74 -9.76 -4.03 11.70
N GLU A 75 -9.60 -5.14 12.42
CA GLU A 75 -9.17 -5.13 13.83
C GLU A 75 -7.64 -5.13 13.99
N ASN A 76 -6.89 -5.83 13.12
CA ASN A 76 -5.42 -5.89 13.18
C ASN A 76 -4.78 -4.90 12.21
N CYS A 77 -5.17 -4.89 10.93
CA CYS A 77 -4.59 -3.99 9.92
C CYS A 77 -5.22 -2.58 9.91
N LYS A 78 -6.21 -2.32 10.77
CA LYS A 78 -6.89 -1.03 10.99
C LYS A 78 -7.57 -0.41 9.76
N LEU A 79 -7.84 -1.19 8.71
CA LEU A 79 -8.52 -0.72 7.51
C LEU A 79 -9.99 -0.38 7.80
N SER A 80 -10.51 0.65 7.14
CA SER A 80 -11.94 0.87 7.07
C SER A 80 -12.64 -0.21 6.23
N ILE A 81 -13.96 -0.31 6.38
CA ILE A 81 -14.80 -1.22 5.58
C ILE A 81 -14.70 -0.88 4.07
N LYS A 82 -14.42 0.39 3.71
CA LYS A 82 -14.24 0.82 2.32
C LYS A 82 -12.89 0.37 1.75
N GLU A 83 -11.82 0.44 2.54
CA GLU A 83 -10.49 -0.03 2.10
C GLU A 83 -10.46 -1.55 2.00
N ALA A 84 -11.02 -2.26 2.99
CA ALA A 84 -11.16 -3.71 2.97
C ALA A 84 -12.07 -4.20 1.82
N SER A 85 -13.09 -3.43 1.40
CA SER A 85 -13.96 -3.82 0.28
C SER A 85 -13.25 -3.67 -1.07
N ILE A 86 -12.50 -2.58 -1.27
CA ILE A 86 -11.63 -2.35 -2.43
C ILE A 86 -10.56 -3.45 -2.53
N LEU A 87 -9.84 -3.71 -1.43
CA LEU A 87 -8.74 -4.69 -1.36
C LEU A 87 -9.19 -6.12 -1.72
N LEU A 88 -10.41 -6.50 -1.31
CA LEU A 88 -10.96 -7.84 -1.51
C LEU A 88 -11.82 -7.98 -2.78
N GLY A 89 -12.04 -6.88 -3.51
CA GLY A 89 -12.99 -6.83 -4.63
C GLY A 89 -14.41 -7.21 -4.21
N ARG A 90 -14.93 -6.71 -3.08
CA ARG A 90 -16.29 -7.01 -2.61
C ARG A 90 -17.05 -5.73 -2.30
N THR A 91 -18.37 -5.82 -2.10
CA THR A 91 -19.18 -4.66 -1.71
C THR A 91 -18.97 -4.32 -0.23
N ASN A 92 -19.09 -3.03 0.13
CA ASN A 92 -19.07 -2.57 1.52
C ASN A 92 -20.04 -3.39 2.40
N LYS A 93 -21.23 -3.69 1.88
CA LYS A 93 -22.28 -4.48 2.54
C LYS A 93 -21.82 -5.91 2.87
N ASN A 94 -21.11 -6.57 1.95
CA ASN A 94 -20.59 -7.92 2.18
C ASN A 94 -19.49 -7.93 3.26
N ILE A 95 -18.58 -6.95 3.25
CA ILE A 95 -17.54 -6.81 4.27
C ILE A 95 -18.15 -6.48 5.64
N TRP A 96 -19.11 -5.56 5.70
CA TRP A 96 -19.81 -5.17 6.93
C TRP A 96 -20.52 -6.37 7.59
N TYR A 97 -21.25 -7.19 6.82
CA TYR A 97 -21.90 -8.39 7.36
C TYR A 97 -20.89 -9.44 7.83
N ALA A 98 -19.82 -9.68 7.08
CA ALA A 98 -18.78 -10.64 7.46
C ALA A 98 -18.07 -10.20 8.74
N TYR A 99 -17.70 -8.91 8.84
CA TYR A 99 -17.11 -8.33 10.03
C TYR A 99 -18.02 -8.45 11.25
N ASN A 100 -19.29 -8.02 11.16
CA ASN A 100 -20.21 -8.08 12.30
C ASN A 100 -20.57 -9.53 12.69
N SER A 101 -20.62 -10.47 11.74
CA SER A 101 -20.78 -11.91 12.04
C SER A 101 -19.56 -12.47 12.76
N SER A 102 -18.35 -12.05 12.37
CA SER A 102 -17.09 -12.43 13.03
C SER A 102 -16.95 -11.91 14.47
N LYS A 103 -17.65 -10.81 14.82
CA LYS A 103 -17.71 -10.29 16.20
C LYS A 103 -18.58 -11.17 17.09
N LYS A 104 -19.78 -11.53 16.64
CA LYS A 104 -20.71 -12.43 17.36
C LYS A 104 -20.10 -13.81 17.68
N LYS A 105 -19.04 -14.21 16.99
CA LYS A 105 -18.34 -15.49 17.15
C LYS A 105 -17.16 -15.47 18.12
N SER A 106 -16.84 -14.30 18.71
CA SER A 106 -15.84 -14.12 19.79
C SER A 106 -14.46 -14.75 19.55
N VAL A 107 -14.00 -14.80 18.29
CA VAL A 107 -12.63 -15.21 17.93
C VAL A 107 -11.72 -13.98 17.94
N SER A 108 -10.64 -14.00 18.72
CA SER A 108 -9.57 -12.99 18.67
C SER A 108 -8.33 -13.56 17.98
N PHE A 109 -7.62 -12.73 17.22
CA PHE A 109 -6.32 -13.07 16.65
C PHE A 109 -5.22 -12.63 17.60
N ALA A 110 -4.91 -13.50 18.57
CA ALA A 110 -3.68 -13.36 19.36
C ALA A 110 -2.47 -13.30 18.42
N VAL A 111 -1.50 -12.43 18.72
CA VAL A 111 -0.30 -12.23 17.89
C VAL A 111 0.52 -13.52 17.90
N LYS A 112 0.43 -14.29 16.82
CA LYS A 112 1.12 -15.57 16.61
C LYS A 112 2.01 -15.44 15.39
N LYS A 113 3.15 -16.15 15.38
CA LYS A 113 4.00 -16.23 14.20
C LYS A 113 3.23 -16.94 13.08
N ALA A 114 3.13 -16.30 11.91
CA ALA A 114 2.60 -16.93 10.72
C ALA A 114 3.50 -18.09 10.29
N ARG A 115 2.91 -19.23 9.94
CA ARG A 115 3.61 -20.35 9.29
C ARG A 115 3.53 -20.22 7.77
N PHE A 116 2.45 -19.61 7.29
CA PHE A 116 2.15 -19.42 5.88
C PHE A 116 1.41 -18.08 5.67
N VAL A 117 1.52 -17.50 4.47
CA VAL A 117 0.88 -16.23 4.10
C VAL A 117 0.25 -16.30 2.71
N ILE A 118 -0.84 -15.58 2.49
CA ILE A 118 -1.62 -15.56 1.24
C ILE A 118 -1.79 -14.11 0.76
N PRO A 119 -1.38 -13.73 -0.46
CA PRO A 119 -1.55 -12.35 -0.93
C PRO A 119 -3.03 -11.98 -1.08
N THR A 120 -3.43 -10.77 -0.70
CA THR A 120 -4.82 -10.30 -0.91
C THR A 120 -5.17 -10.15 -2.38
N ALA A 121 -4.18 -9.94 -3.24
CA ALA A 121 -4.35 -9.83 -4.69
C ALA A 121 -5.10 -11.03 -5.32
N VAL A 122 -4.94 -12.24 -4.76
CA VAL A 122 -5.59 -13.47 -5.26
C VAL A 122 -7.12 -13.43 -5.10
N LEU A 123 -7.65 -12.51 -4.29
CA LEU A 123 -9.07 -12.40 -3.98
C LEU A 123 -9.85 -11.50 -4.94
N LYS A 124 -9.16 -10.82 -5.87
CA LYS A 124 -9.74 -9.82 -6.79
C LYS A 124 -10.66 -10.44 -7.88
N ASN A 125 -10.63 -11.76 -8.14
CA ASN A 125 -11.59 -12.39 -9.07
C ASN A 125 -12.98 -12.52 -8.42
N LEU A 126 -13.95 -11.81 -9.00
CA LEU A 126 -15.30 -11.61 -8.47
C LEU A 126 -16.21 -12.85 -8.60
N ASP A 127 -16.04 -13.63 -9.67
CA ASP A 127 -16.85 -14.82 -9.98
C ASP A 127 -16.66 -15.92 -8.95
N LEU A 128 -15.47 -15.96 -8.37
CA LEU A 128 -15.08 -16.81 -7.27
C LEU A 128 -15.36 -16.10 -5.94
N SER A 129 -15.86 -16.86 -4.97
CA SER A 129 -15.89 -16.43 -3.58
C SER A 129 -14.46 -16.37 -3.02
N VAL A 130 -14.28 -15.69 -1.88
CA VAL A 130 -12.97 -15.57 -1.21
C VAL A 130 -12.33 -16.94 -0.93
N LEU A 131 -13.12 -17.96 -0.53
CA LEU A 131 -12.57 -19.30 -0.30
C LEU A 131 -12.25 -20.06 -1.60
N GLU A 132 -13.06 -19.91 -2.65
CA GLU A 132 -12.78 -20.50 -3.98
C GLU A 132 -11.49 -19.90 -4.59
N ASN A 133 -11.28 -18.59 -4.47
CA ASN A 133 -10.05 -17.90 -4.88
C ASN A 133 -8.81 -18.46 -4.17
N ILE A 134 -8.87 -18.54 -2.83
CA ILE A 134 -7.73 -19.02 -2.02
C ILE A 134 -7.38 -20.46 -2.37
N VAL A 135 -8.38 -21.34 -2.48
CA VAL A 135 -8.15 -22.75 -2.79
C VAL A 135 -7.60 -22.94 -4.20
N ILE A 136 -8.02 -22.14 -5.20
CA ILE A 136 -7.38 -22.13 -6.52
C ILE A 136 -5.92 -21.70 -6.43
N TYR A 137 -5.62 -20.56 -5.80
CA TYR A 137 -4.24 -20.07 -5.69
C TYR A 137 -3.31 -21.08 -5.01
N LEU A 138 -3.75 -21.64 -3.88
CA LEU A 138 -2.97 -22.64 -3.16
C LEU A 138 -2.83 -23.95 -3.96
N LYS A 139 -3.81 -24.33 -4.79
CA LYS A 139 -3.79 -25.60 -5.53
C LYS A 139 -3.09 -25.53 -6.89
N GLU A 140 -3.26 -24.43 -7.62
CA GLU A 140 -2.82 -24.25 -9.02
C GLU A 140 -1.47 -23.51 -9.09
N GLU A 141 -1.26 -22.45 -8.30
CA GLU A 141 -0.03 -21.62 -8.39
C GLU A 141 1.09 -22.08 -7.44
N LEU A 142 0.72 -22.70 -6.31
CA LEU A 142 1.66 -23.22 -5.30
C LEU A 142 1.69 -24.76 -5.22
N GLU A 143 0.91 -25.43 -6.08
CA GLU A 143 0.87 -26.88 -6.28
C GLU A 143 0.62 -27.71 -5.00
N LEU A 144 -0.03 -27.13 -3.96
CA LEU A 144 -0.21 -27.79 -2.67
C LEU A 144 -1.12 -29.04 -2.75
N PRO A 145 -0.88 -30.10 -1.96
CA PRO A 145 -1.84 -31.19 -1.74
C PRO A 145 -2.99 -30.72 -0.84
N TYR A 146 -4.16 -31.35 -0.94
CA TYR A 146 -5.37 -30.89 -0.26
C TYR A 146 -5.24 -30.84 1.28
N HIS A 147 -4.45 -31.73 1.90
CA HIS A 147 -4.22 -31.73 3.34
C HIS A 147 -3.37 -30.53 3.82
N GLU A 148 -2.38 -30.08 3.05
CA GLU A 148 -1.63 -28.85 3.36
C GLU A 148 -2.57 -27.63 3.31
N ILE A 149 -3.42 -27.56 2.28
CA ILE A 149 -4.43 -26.51 2.13
C ILE A 149 -5.45 -26.57 3.29
N ALA A 150 -5.86 -27.76 3.71
CA ALA A 150 -6.79 -27.96 4.82
C ALA A 150 -6.21 -27.49 6.15
N ASP A 151 -4.92 -27.75 6.44
CA ASP A 151 -4.28 -27.22 7.64
C ASP A 151 -4.05 -25.70 7.56
N ILE A 152 -3.66 -25.14 6.41
CA ILE A 152 -3.50 -23.68 6.25
C ILE A 152 -4.84 -22.95 6.50
N LEU A 153 -5.95 -23.48 5.99
CA LEU A 153 -7.27 -22.85 6.09
C LEU A 153 -8.11 -23.32 7.30
N LYS A 154 -7.57 -24.22 8.12
CA LYS A 154 -8.29 -24.95 9.19
C LYS A 154 -9.65 -25.46 8.70
N ARG A 155 -9.61 -26.24 7.62
CA ARG A 155 -10.74 -26.92 6.97
C ARG A 155 -10.54 -28.43 7.03
N ASP A 156 -11.49 -29.14 6.43
CA ASP A 156 -11.41 -30.56 6.12
C ASP A 156 -11.06 -30.73 4.63
N ASP A 157 -10.24 -31.73 4.28
CA ASP A 157 -9.80 -32.02 2.92
C ASP A 157 -10.94 -32.13 1.91
N ARG A 158 -12.07 -32.76 2.30
CA ARG A 158 -13.26 -32.90 1.45
C ARG A 158 -13.91 -31.54 1.18
N THR A 159 -13.83 -30.62 2.14
CA THR A 159 -14.25 -29.22 1.95
C THR A 159 -13.36 -28.50 0.94
N VAL A 160 -12.04 -28.66 1.04
CA VAL A 160 -11.08 -28.06 0.10
C VAL A 160 -11.32 -28.60 -1.32
N TRP A 161 -11.40 -29.91 -1.47
CA TRP A 161 -11.67 -30.59 -2.74
C TRP A 161 -13.00 -30.13 -3.38
N SER A 162 -14.06 -30.04 -2.57
CA SER A 162 -15.38 -29.57 -3.03
C SER A 162 -15.36 -28.11 -3.49
N VAL A 163 -14.68 -27.23 -2.74
CA VAL A 163 -14.45 -25.83 -3.13
C VAL A 163 -13.70 -25.73 -4.45
N TYR A 164 -12.60 -26.48 -4.60
CA TYR A 164 -11.78 -26.48 -5.82
C TYR A 164 -12.61 -26.89 -7.06
N ASN A 165 -13.34 -28.00 -6.96
CA ASN A 165 -14.18 -28.49 -8.05
C ASN A 165 -15.34 -27.54 -8.39
N LYS A 166 -15.93 -26.88 -7.38
CA LYS A 166 -16.96 -25.85 -7.58
C LYS A 166 -16.39 -24.63 -8.32
N ALA A 167 -15.18 -24.21 -7.99
CA ALA A 167 -14.51 -23.10 -8.64
C ALA A 167 -14.19 -23.41 -10.11
N ASN A 168 -13.71 -24.63 -10.42
CA ASN A 168 -13.44 -25.04 -11.80
C ASN A 168 -14.72 -25.21 -12.64
N LYS A 169 -15.84 -25.66 -12.03
CA LYS A 169 -17.16 -25.63 -12.71
C LYS A 169 -17.60 -24.21 -13.08
N LYS A 170 -17.25 -23.18 -12.27
CA LYS A 170 -17.54 -21.78 -12.61
C LYS A 170 -16.71 -21.28 -13.80
N LYS A 171 -15.40 -21.60 -13.86
CA LYS A 171 -14.53 -21.28 -15.00
C LYS A 171 -15.14 -21.80 -16.31
N ALA A 172 -15.35 -23.11 -16.39
CA ALA A 172 -15.82 -23.81 -17.60
C ALA A 172 -17.25 -23.44 -18.05
N SER A 173 -18.10 -22.93 -17.16
CA SER A 173 -19.45 -22.48 -17.51
C SER A 173 -19.44 -21.18 -18.32
N LYS A 174 -18.52 -20.24 -18.03
CA LYS A 174 -18.45 -18.96 -18.74
C LYS A 174 -17.86 -19.08 -20.15
N GLU A 175 -16.88 -19.94 -20.34
CA GLU A 175 -16.22 -20.19 -21.64
C GLU A 175 -17.21 -20.63 -22.73
N LYS A 176 -18.32 -21.28 -22.34
CA LYS A 176 -19.39 -21.70 -23.27
C LYS A 176 -20.31 -20.56 -23.71
N ASN A 177 -20.49 -19.51 -22.89
CA ASN A 177 -21.37 -18.38 -23.23
C ASN A 177 -20.67 -17.35 -24.12
N GLN A 178 -19.33 -17.23 -24.03
CA GLN A 178 -18.56 -16.23 -24.78
C GLN A 178 -18.72 -16.38 -26.31
N LYS A 179 -18.68 -17.63 -26.81
CA LYS A 179 -18.71 -17.98 -28.25
C LYS A 179 -19.93 -17.47 -29.03
N LYS A 180 -20.97 -16.95 -28.37
CA LYS A 180 -22.17 -16.41 -29.01
C LYS A 180 -22.14 -14.89 -29.22
N ILE A 181 -21.10 -14.20 -28.72
CA ILE A 181 -20.97 -12.73 -28.70
C ILE A 181 -19.80 -12.25 -29.59
N ASP A 182 -18.86 -13.14 -29.91
CA ASP A 182 -17.56 -12.80 -30.52
C ASP A 182 -17.62 -12.25 -31.96
N VAL A 183 -18.80 -12.26 -32.62
CA VAL A 183 -18.98 -11.74 -33.99
C VAL A 183 -19.08 -10.21 -34.01
N GLU A 184 -19.86 -9.60 -33.12
CA GLU A 184 -20.07 -8.14 -33.10
C GLU A 184 -18.91 -7.39 -32.42
N ILE A 185 -18.29 -8.01 -31.40
CA ILE A 185 -17.17 -7.43 -30.65
C ILE A 185 -16.00 -7.01 -31.56
N LYS A 186 -15.77 -7.75 -32.65
CA LYS A 186 -14.59 -7.56 -33.53
C LYS A 186 -14.47 -6.13 -34.07
N LYS A 187 -15.58 -5.43 -34.32
CA LYS A 187 -15.59 -4.04 -34.86
C LYS A 187 -15.25 -2.97 -33.80
N TYR A 188 -15.57 -3.22 -32.52
CA TYR A 188 -15.26 -2.30 -31.43
C TYR A 188 -13.91 -2.58 -30.77
N LYS A 189 -13.35 -3.77 -31.02
CA LYS A 189 -12.12 -4.23 -30.39
C LYS A 189 -10.89 -3.41 -30.80
N GLU A 190 -10.74 -3.05 -32.06
CA GLU A 190 -9.53 -2.34 -32.57
C GLU A 190 -9.37 -0.94 -31.94
N ILE A 191 -10.48 -0.20 -31.79
CA ILE A 191 -10.50 1.12 -31.11
C ILE A 191 -10.20 0.96 -29.61
N SER A 192 -10.76 -0.09 -28.98
CA SER A 192 -10.50 -0.40 -27.57
C SER A 192 -9.04 -0.81 -27.34
N ASP A 193 -8.48 -1.67 -28.19
CA ASP A 193 -7.13 -2.19 -28.08
C ASP A 193 -6.07 -1.08 -28.23
N ALA A 194 -6.31 -0.02 -29.01
CA ALA A 194 -5.42 1.14 -29.06
C ALA A 194 -5.37 1.91 -27.72
N TYR A 195 -6.54 2.22 -27.14
CA TYR A 195 -6.65 2.91 -25.85
C TYR A 195 -6.11 2.05 -24.69
N ILE A 196 -6.40 0.75 -24.71
CA ILE A 196 -5.92 -0.24 -23.74
C ILE A 196 -4.41 -0.47 -23.89
N GLN A 197 -3.83 -0.38 -25.10
CA GLN A 197 -2.39 -0.41 -25.28
C GLN A 197 -1.71 0.81 -24.66
N PHE A 198 -2.25 2.02 -24.86
CA PHE A 198 -1.72 3.23 -24.23
C PHE A 198 -1.81 3.16 -22.69
N TYR A 199 -2.97 2.75 -22.16
CA TYR A 199 -3.20 2.58 -20.72
C TYR A 199 -2.37 1.44 -20.08
N ASN A 200 -1.95 0.44 -20.85
CA ASN A 200 -1.02 -0.60 -20.41
C ASN A 200 0.46 -0.28 -20.75
N LEU A 201 0.75 0.77 -21.52
CA LEU A 201 2.10 1.30 -21.70
C LEU A 201 2.51 2.19 -20.51
N SER A 202 1.60 3.00 -19.96
CA SER A 202 1.88 3.77 -18.74
C SER A 202 2.19 2.88 -17.53
N LYS A 203 1.61 1.66 -17.49
CA LYS A 203 1.93 0.61 -16.50
C LYS A 203 3.27 -0.12 -16.72
N LYS A 204 4.01 0.15 -17.80
CA LYS A 204 5.26 -0.58 -18.16
C LYS A 204 6.56 0.11 -17.72
N PHE A 205 6.47 1.25 -17.00
CA PHE A 205 7.61 2.00 -16.46
C PHE A 205 7.72 1.76 -14.93
N SER A 206 8.89 2.03 -14.32
CA SER A 206 9.58 0.94 -13.61
C SER A 206 10.19 1.22 -12.22
N ALA A 207 10.79 0.17 -11.63
CA ALA A 207 10.59 -0.09 -10.21
C ALA A 207 11.84 -0.42 -9.35
N ASN A 208 13.07 -0.14 -9.82
CA ASN A 208 14.28 -0.69 -9.16
C ASN A 208 15.48 0.26 -8.96
N ILE A 209 15.40 1.54 -9.35
CA ILE A 209 16.30 2.55 -8.77
C ILE A 209 15.75 2.98 -7.39
N ILE A 210 14.42 3.11 -7.29
CA ILE A 210 13.74 3.52 -6.04
C ILE A 210 13.72 2.43 -4.95
N LEU A 211 13.85 1.13 -5.26
CA LEU A 211 13.83 0.08 -4.23
C LEU A 211 14.94 0.26 -3.17
N THR A 212 16.06 0.85 -3.56
CA THR A 212 17.19 1.21 -2.69
C THR A 212 16.99 2.48 -1.85
N GLU A 213 16.02 3.33 -2.19
CA GLU A 213 15.63 4.50 -1.36
C GLU A 213 14.43 4.20 -0.45
N LEU A 214 13.48 3.35 -0.88
CA LEU A 214 12.21 3.13 -0.16
C LEU A 214 12.33 2.41 1.20
N GLU A 215 13.37 1.60 1.46
CA GLU A 215 13.60 1.05 2.81
C GLU A 215 13.94 2.15 3.85
N LYS A 216 14.02 3.43 3.45
CA LYS A 216 14.31 4.59 4.32
C LYS A 216 13.30 5.74 4.19
N GLN A 217 12.12 5.54 3.57
CA GLN A 217 11.18 6.65 3.37
C GLN A 217 10.49 7.07 4.68
N ILE A 218 10.82 8.27 5.16
CA ILE A 218 10.17 8.90 6.31
C ILE A 218 8.81 9.47 5.91
N PHE A 219 7.83 9.36 6.81
CA PHE A 219 6.52 9.98 6.68
C PHE A 219 6.35 11.09 7.71
N VAL A 220 5.92 12.25 7.26
CA VAL A 220 5.69 13.45 8.08
C VAL A 220 4.19 13.53 8.41
N PRO A 221 3.76 13.40 9.68
CA PRO A 221 2.39 13.63 10.09
C PRO A 221 1.97 15.07 9.77
N VAL A 222 0.77 15.28 9.23
CA VAL A 222 0.36 16.65 8.82
C VAL A 222 -0.01 17.55 10.00
N ASP A 223 -0.29 16.98 11.17
CA ASP A 223 -0.65 17.72 12.38
C ASP A 223 0.55 18.38 13.08
N ILE A 224 1.77 18.26 12.52
CA ILE A 224 2.92 19.10 12.90
C ILE A 224 2.84 20.51 12.28
N PHE A 225 1.98 20.72 11.28
CA PHE A 225 1.81 22.02 10.66
C PHE A 225 0.90 22.90 11.52
N SER A 226 1.39 24.09 11.85
CA SER A 226 0.65 25.13 12.58
C SER A 226 0.85 26.48 11.90
N ASP A 227 -0.03 27.42 12.19
CA ASP A 227 0.13 28.84 11.89
C ASP A 227 1.48 29.39 12.41
N ARG A 228 1.88 28.97 13.62
CA ARG A 228 3.04 29.45 14.37
C ARG A 228 4.41 29.04 13.80
N LEU A 229 4.46 28.03 12.94
CA LEU A 229 5.70 27.50 12.34
C LEU A 229 5.59 27.46 10.82
N GLY A 230 6.63 27.89 10.12
CA GLY A 230 6.77 27.63 8.68
C GLY A 230 6.82 26.13 8.40
N SER A 231 6.24 25.66 7.29
CA SER A 231 6.15 24.22 7.00
C SER A 231 7.51 23.51 7.05
N PHE A 232 8.58 24.18 6.60
CA PHE A 232 9.96 23.69 6.69
C PHE A 232 10.49 23.64 8.13
N GLU A 233 10.14 24.61 8.98
CA GLU A 233 10.49 24.64 10.40
C GLU A 233 9.84 23.45 11.14
N SER A 234 8.55 23.20 10.88
CA SER A 234 7.85 22.00 11.40
C SER A 234 8.53 20.71 10.93
N ILE A 235 8.77 20.56 9.62
CA ILE A 235 9.41 19.35 9.07
C ILE A 235 10.77 19.09 9.71
N VAL A 236 11.64 20.09 9.80
CA VAL A 236 12.97 19.92 10.39
C VAL A 236 12.87 19.61 11.88
N LYS A 237 12.03 20.30 12.64
CA LYS A 237 11.78 20.01 14.07
C LYS A 237 11.36 18.57 14.30
N PHE A 238 10.40 18.07 13.51
CA PHE A 238 9.93 16.69 13.56
C PHE A 238 11.03 15.66 13.28
N LEU A 239 11.88 15.89 12.27
CA LEU A 239 12.98 14.97 11.94
C LEU A 239 14.04 14.89 13.05
N VAL A 240 14.35 16.02 13.70
CA VAL A 240 15.30 16.04 14.82
C VAL A 240 14.68 15.46 16.09
N GLU A 241 13.43 15.80 16.43
CA GLU A 241 12.82 15.44 17.73
C GLU A 241 12.17 14.04 17.75
N ASN A 242 11.66 13.56 16.63
CA ASN A 242 10.91 12.28 16.56
C ASN A 242 11.68 11.17 15.83
N TYR A 243 12.63 11.51 14.94
CA TYR A 243 13.51 10.55 14.27
C TYR A 243 14.98 10.59 14.74
N ASN A 244 15.36 11.56 15.60
CA ASN A 244 16.72 11.76 16.12
C ASN A 244 17.80 11.92 15.03
N LEU A 245 17.45 12.46 13.86
CA LEU A 245 18.39 12.67 12.77
C LEU A 245 19.30 13.89 13.00
N SER A 246 20.56 13.78 12.60
CA SER A 246 21.48 14.91 12.53
C SER A 246 21.12 15.88 11.39
N PHE A 247 21.56 17.13 11.51
CA PHE A 247 21.34 18.13 10.45
C PHE A 247 22.01 17.74 9.12
N SER A 248 23.07 16.93 9.15
CA SER A 248 23.76 16.41 7.95
C SER A 248 22.93 15.34 7.23
N GLU A 249 22.30 14.44 7.98
CA GLU A 249 21.36 13.45 7.42
C GLU A 249 20.12 14.13 6.85
N ILE A 250 19.55 15.11 7.57
CA ILE A 250 18.38 15.88 7.10
C ILE A 250 18.75 16.70 5.84
N SER A 251 19.92 17.33 5.83
CA SER A 251 20.47 18.05 4.67
C SER A 251 20.57 17.14 3.44
N SER A 252 21.05 15.91 3.63
CA SER A 252 21.16 14.88 2.58
C SER A 252 19.80 14.34 2.12
N LEU A 253 18.87 14.12 3.04
CA LEU A 253 17.52 13.58 2.76
C LEU A 253 16.62 14.57 2.01
N LEU A 254 16.71 15.86 2.35
CA LEU A 254 15.90 16.92 1.74
C LEU A 254 16.58 17.61 0.56
N ASP A 255 17.87 17.31 0.33
CA ASP A 255 18.75 17.99 -0.62
C ASP A 255 18.73 19.52 -0.44
N ARG A 256 18.92 19.96 0.82
CA ARG A 256 18.95 21.38 1.24
C ARG A 256 20.22 21.65 2.05
N SER A 257 20.73 22.88 2.04
CA SER A 257 21.99 23.19 2.74
C SER A 257 21.89 22.95 4.25
N TYR A 258 23.00 22.52 4.87
CA TYR A 258 23.13 22.36 6.31
C TYR A 258 22.71 23.64 7.08
N SER A 259 23.10 24.81 6.58
CA SER A 259 22.69 26.13 7.10
C SER A 259 21.16 26.28 7.12
N SER A 260 20.49 25.90 6.03
CA SER A 260 19.02 25.93 5.95
C SER A 260 18.37 25.00 6.98
N ILE A 261 18.94 23.82 7.23
CA ILE A 261 18.43 22.90 8.26
C ILE A 261 18.63 23.49 9.66
N TRP A 262 19.84 23.97 9.97
CA TRP A 262 20.17 24.49 11.30
C TRP A 262 19.32 25.72 11.65
N ASN A 263 19.19 26.68 10.72
CA ASN A 263 18.35 27.86 10.88
C ASN A 263 16.87 27.46 11.12
N ALA A 264 16.33 26.57 10.29
CA ALA A 264 14.95 26.08 10.45
C ALA A 264 14.74 25.39 11.80
N TYR A 265 15.72 24.64 12.31
CA TYR A 265 15.64 24.02 13.63
C TYR A 265 15.68 25.05 14.77
N SER A 266 16.63 26.01 14.74
CA SER A 266 16.73 27.04 15.80
C SER A 266 15.45 27.86 15.91
N SER A 267 14.99 28.43 14.78
CA SER A 267 13.75 29.20 14.75
C SER A 267 12.52 28.35 15.10
N SER A 268 12.49 27.05 14.77
CA SER A 268 11.41 26.15 15.22
C SER A 268 11.39 25.97 16.74
N ARG A 269 12.55 25.92 17.39
CA ARG A 269 12.69 25.79 18.85
C ARG A 269 12.37 27.07 19.59
N GLU A 270 12.71 28.23 19.02
CA GLU A 270 12.36 29.54 19.56
C GLU A 270 10.84 29.77 19.51
N LYS A 271 10.22 29.51 18.35
CA LYS A 271 8.75 29.65 18.14
C LYS A 271 7.93 28.56 18.83
N SER A 272 8.50 27.38 19.01
CA SER A 272 7.85 26.21 19.63
C SER A 272 8.85 25.42 20.48
N PRO A 273 9.07 25.80 21.75
CA PRO A 273 10.04 25.14 22.64
C PRO A 273 9.64 23.73 23.07
N SER A 274 8.34 23.41 23.07
CA SER A 274 7.83 22.07 23.41
C SER A 274 8.21 21.04 22.34
N ARG A 275 8.50 19.80 22.76
CA ARG A 275 8.76 18.70 21.83
C ARG A 275 7.49 18.30 21.08
N PHE A 276 7.64 17.93 19.81
CA PHE A 276 6.53 17.42 19.00
C PHE A 276 6.05 16.04 19.45
N ALA A 277 4.73 15.95 19.69
CA ALA A 277 4.00 14.72 20.01
C ALA A 277 2.85 14.52 19.00
N PRO A 278 3.16 14.20 17.72
CA PRO A 278 2.16 14.12 16.66
C PRO A 278 1.21 12.93 16.83
N LYS A 279 0.00 13.08 16.30
CA LYS A 279 -1.10 12.14 16.38
C LYS A 279 -1.18 11.31 15.11
N LEU A 280 -1.50 10.02 15.25
CA LEU A 280 -1.70 9.11 14.12
C LEU A 280 -3.01 9.42 13.39
N ALA A 281 -2.98 10.41 12.49
CA ALA A 281 -4.15 10.88 11.74
C ALA A 281 -3.96 10.87 10.20
N ARG A 282 -2.90 11.51 9.69
CA ARG A 282 -2.60 11.61 8.24
C ARG A 282 -1.14 12.05 8.06
N SER A 283 -0.47 11.61 6.99
CA SER A 283 0.93 11.95 6.71
C SER A 283 1.23 12.15 5.22
N ILE A 284 2.33 12.84 4.94
CA ILE A 284 2.94 13.01 3.61
C ILE A 284 4.31 12.30 3.56
N PRO A 285 4.79 11.82 2.39
CA PRO A 285 6.12 11.23 2.27
C PRO A 285 7.19 12.33 2.26
N LEU A 286 8.27 12.19 3.03
CA LEU A 286 9.33 13.21 3.12
C LEU A 286 10.00 13.48 1.75
N SER A 287 10.07 12.47 0.89
CA SER A 287 10.74 12.54 -0.42
C SER A 287 10.13 13.57 -1.37
N ILE A 288 8.85 13.98 -1.21
CA ILE A 288 8.25 15.03 -2.05
C ILE A 288 8.98 16.38 -1.90
N LEU A 289 9.65 16.58 -0.77
CA LEU A 289 10.33 17.82 -0.41
C LEU A 289 11.72 17.95 -1.06
N ARG A 290 12.19 16.89 -1.73
CA ARG A 290 13.50 16.87 -2.41
C ARG A 290 13.47 17.63 -3.74
N ASN A 291 12.31 17.82 -4.37
CA ASN A 291 12.24 18.63 -5.59
C ASN A 291 12.59 20.10 -5.28
N LYS A 292 13.64 20.60 -5.94
CA LYS A 292 14.19 21.97 -5.80
C LYS A 292 13.46 23.03 -6.64
N GLU A 293 12.73 22.64 -7.67
CA GLU A 293 11.93 23.54 -8.54
C GLU A 293 10.85 24.26 -7.72
N PHE A 294 10.30 23.57 -6.73
CA PHE A 294 9.25 24.05 -5.84
C PHE A 294 9.78 24.33 -4.43
N GLY A 295 9.20 25.34 -3.78
CA GLY A 295 9.38 25.59 -2.36
C GLY A 295 8.80 24.45 -1.50
N ILE A 296 9.14 24.43 -0.21
CA ILE A 296 8.68 23.37 0.70
C ILE A 296 7.14 23.32 0.79
N LEU A 297 6.47 24.47 0.94
CA LEU A 297 5.00 24.52 0.93
C LEU A 297 4.42 24.19 -0.45
N GLU A 298 5.05 24.63 -1.54
CA GLU A 298 4.62 24.33 -2.90
C GLU A 298 4.62 22.81 -3.16
N ASN A 299 5.69 22.10 -2.83
CA ASN A 299 5.77 20.63 -2.91
C ASN A 299 4.64 19.92 -2.13
N ILE A 300 4.32 20.40 -0.92
CA ILE A 300 3.24 19.85 -0.10
C ILE A 300 1.87 20.11 -0.75
N VAL A 301 1.66 21.32 -1.29
CA VAL A 301 0.39 21.71 -1.94
C VAL A 301 0.16 20.91 -3.23
N ALA A 302 1.16 20.74 -4.10
CA ALA A 302 1.05 19.88 -5.29
C ALA A 302 0.73 18.43 -4.90
N TYR A 303 1.47 17.83 -3.96
CA TYR A 303 1.19 16.45 -3.54
C TYR A 303 -0.24 16.28 -2.98
N LEU A 304 -0.73 17.23 -2.19
CA LEU A 304 -2.09 17.16 -1.64
C LEU A 304 -3.16 17.45 -2.71
N ARG A 305 -2.88 18.30 -3.70
CA ARG A 305 -3.81 18.63 -4.79
C ARG A 305 -3.87 17.54 -5.85
N ASP A 306 -2.73 17.16 -6.38
CA ASP A 306 -2.61 16.40 -7.63
C ASP A 306 -2.58 14.88 -7.36
N VAL A 307 -1.90 14.47 -6.29
CA VAL A 307 -1.77 13.06 -5.90
C VAL A 307 -2.88 12.65 -4.91
N CYS A 308 -3.29 13.55 -4.01
CA CYS A 308 -4.36 13.26 -3.04
C CYS A 308 -5.74 13.84 -3.41
N GLY A 309 -5.86 14.61 -4.50
CA GLY A 309 -7.15 15.10 -5.03
C GLY A 309 -7.87 16.14 -4.16
N MET A 310 -7.18 16.82 -3.23
CA MET A 310 -7.83 17.68 -2.24
C MET A 310 -8.24 19.05 -2.79
N SER A 311 -9.38 19.57 -2.32
CA SER A 311 -9.78 20.97 -2.52
C SER A 311 -8.82 21.93 -1.79
N TYR A 312 -8.71 23.18 -2.24
CA TYR A 312 -7.81 24.16 -1.60
C TYR A 312 -8.17 24.39 -0.12
N ARG A 313 -9.47 24.35 0.22
CA ARG A 313 -10.01 24.35 1.60
C ARG A 313 -9.57 23.16 2.45
N GLU A 314 -9.49 21.95 1.89
CA GLU A 314 -8.98 20.79 2.63
C GLU A 314 -7.47 20.89 2.84
N ILE A 315 -6.74 21.34 1.82
CA ILE A 315 -5.28 21.56 1.91
C ILE A 315 -4.97 22.64 2.95
N SER A 316 -5.72 23.74 2.99
CA SER A 316 -5.50 24.87 3.90
C SER A 316 -5.66 24.45 5.37
N ILE A 317 -6.65 23.61 5.68
CA ILE A 317 -6.81 22.93 6.98
C ILE A 317 -5.62 21.99 7.25
N VAL A 318 -5.19 21.18 6.27
CA VAL A 318 -4.11 20.18 6.42
C VAL A 318 -2.73 20.80 6.64
N VAL A 319 -2.43 21.97 6.06
CA VAL A 319 -1.13 22.66 6.22
C VAL A 319 -1.18 23.84 7.18
N ALA A 320 -2.31 24.04 7.88
CA ALA A 320 -2.59 25.16 8.78
C ALA A 320 -2.27 26.53 8.14
N ARG A 321 -2.80 26.80 6.95
CA ARG A 321 -2.68 28.08 6.24
C ARG A 321 -4.04 28.57 5.77
N ASP A 322 -4.10 29.82 5.31
CA ASP A 322 -5.27 30.33 4.61
C ASP A 322 -5.38 29.75 3.19
N GLU A 323 -6.58 29.73 2.63
CA GLU A 323 -6.87 29.17 1.32
C GLU A 323 -6.24 29.97 0.17
N ARG A 324 -5.96 31.28 0.35
CA ARG A 324 -5.29 32.11 -0.66
C ARG A 324 -3.80 31.80 -0.74
N THR A 325 -3.12 31.54 0.38
CA THR A 325 -1.73 31.07 0.41
C THR A 325 -1.58 29.71 -0.26
N VAL A 326 -2.53 28.79 -0.03
CA VAL A 326 -2.58 27.51 -0.74
C VAL A 326 -2.76 27.70 -2.24
N TRP A 327 -3.79 28.46 -2.66
CA TRP A 327 -4.05 28.76 -4.06
C TRP A 327 -2.85 29.44 -4.74
N THR A 328 -2.26 30.45 -4.11
CA THR A 328 -1.08 31.17 -4.63
C THR A 328 0.14 30.26 -4.75
N SER A 329 0.33 29.32 -3.82
CA SER A 329 1.40 28.32 -3.91
C SER A 329 1.17 27.40 -5.11
N TYR A 330 -0.06 26.95 -5.34
CA TYR A 330 -0.41 26.12 -6.48
C TYR A 330 -0.29 26.86 -7.83
N GLN A 331 -0.70 28.13 -7.90
CA GLN A 331 -0.54 28.93 -9.13
C GLN A 331 0.93 29.21 -9.47
N LYS A 332 1.83 29.32 -8.47
CA LYS A 332 3.27 29.35 -8.71
C LYS A 332 3.80 28.04 -9.31
N ILE A 333 3.22 26.90 -8.94
CA ILE A 333 3.58 25.59 -9.50
C ILE A 333 3.14 25.50 -10.96
N LYS A 334 1.88 25.81 -11.26
CA LYS A 334 1.36 25.92 -12.65
C LYS A 334 2.26 26.80 -13.53
N LYS A 335 2.55 28.03 -13.08
CA LYS A 335 3.42 28.96 -13.80
C LYS A 335 4.84 28.42 -14.02
N LYS A 336 5.41 27.68 -13.06
CA LYS A 336 6.72 27.02 -13.20
C LYS A 336 6.68 25.83 -14.16
N MET A 337 5.56 25.11 -14.23
CA MET A 337 5.33 24.01 -15.17
C MET A 337 4.98 24.49 -16.60
N GLY A 338 4.80 25.80 -16.82
CA GLY A 338 4.38 26.36 -18.11
C GLY A 338 2.87 26.33 -18.35
N GLU A 339 2.06 25.88 -17.39
CA GLU A 339 0.61 25.97 -17.42
C GLU A 339 0.13 27.42 -17.16
N ASN A 340 0.26 28.28 -18.18
CA ASN A 340 -0.46 29.54 -18.19
C ASN A 340 -1.92 29.28 -18.55
N GLU A 341 -2.84 29.63 -17.65
CA GLU A 341 -4.26 29.77 -17.98
C GLU A 341 -4.45 31.00 -18.88
N VAL A 342 -5.27 30.86 -19.92
CA VAL A 342 -5.73 31.93 -20.85
C VAL A 342 -7.13 32.35 -20.45
#